data_AF-A0A840ATP1-F1
#
_entry.id   AF-A0A840ATP1-F1
#
_cell.length_a   1.000
_cell.length_b   1.000
_cell.length_c   1.000
_cell.angle_alpha   90.00
_cell.angle_beta   90.00
_cell.angle_gamma   90.00
#
_symmetry.space_group_name_H-M   'P 1'
#
loop_
_entity.id
_entity.type
_entity.pdbx_description
1 polymer ?
#
loop_
_entity_poly.entity_id
_entity_poly.type
_entity_poly.pdbx_seq_one_letter_code
_entity_poly.pdbx_strand_id
1 'polypeptide(L)'
;MFEDSNASPVAYNRVPEVTIDFWLIKLMAVTVGETAADYLAVNLGWGLTATSLIMTAVLLVAIAIQFSRKRYVPWSYWLAVVLISVVGTLITDNLVDNFGVTLETTTIGFSIALAATFVIWFSFERTLSIHTIFTTRREIFYWLAILFTFSLGTSAGDLVAETFGLGYFATGIGFGLVIVAIALAYYVFRVNGIVCFWLAYILTRPLGASFGDLLSQPVEYGGLGFGTIVTSLMFLVAIALIVAYMTFMNRERSVEPMLEID
;
A
#
# COMPACT_ATOMS: atom_id res chain seq x y z
N MET A 1 45.40 2.28 27.47
CA MET A 1 44.35 3.31 27.26
C MET A 1 43.32 2.64 26.36
N PHE A 2 42.21 2.20 26.94
CA PHE A 2 41.13 1.54 26.21
C PHE A 2 40.18 2.64 25.75
N GLU A 3 40.16 2.93 24.46
CA GLU A 3 39.15 3.81 23.88
C GLU A 3 37.96 2.95 23.44
N ASP A 4 36.81 3.22 24.07
CA ASP A 4 35.52 2.61 23.80
C ASP A 4 35.14 2.77 22.32
N SER A 5 35.25 1.70 21.54
CA SER A 5 34.61 1.58 20.23
C SER A 5 33.15 1.13 20.38
N ASN A 6 32.38 1.78 21.24
CA ASN A 6 30.92 1.63 21.30
C ASN A 6 30.24 2.59 20.29
N ALA A 7 30.64 2.50 19.02
CA ALA A 7 29.77 2.96 17.95
C ALA A 7 28.58 2.00 17.92
N SER A 8 27.45 2.45 18.49
CA SER A 8 26.17 1.74 18.36
C SER A 8 25.95 1.45 16.86
N PRO A 9 25.63 0.21 16.46
CA PRO A 9 25.43 -0.10 15.04
C PRO A 9 24.35 0.83 14.51
N VAL A 10 24.70 1.67 13.51
CA VAL A 10 23.76 2.59 12.87
C VAL A 10 22.64 1.75 12.26
N ALA A 11 21.46 1.79 12.88
CA ALA A 11 20.31 1.03 12.44
C ALA A 11 19.64 1.78 11.29
N TYR A 12 19.77 1.25 10.08
CA TYR A 12 19.12 1.82 8.90
C TYR A 12 17.63 1.49 8.86
N ASN A 13 16.80 2.48 8.53
CA ASN A 13 15.38 2.26 8.32
C ASN A 13 15.17 1.37 7.08
N ARG A 14 14.21 0.44 7.16
CA ARG A 14 13.89 -0.48 6.04
C ARG A 14 12.80 0.06 5.10
N VAL A 15 12.18 1.18 5.48
CA VAL A 15 11.05 1.83 4.81
C VAL A 15 11.50 3.17 4.21
N PRO A 16 10.97 3.59 3.05
CA PRO A 16 11.30 4.86 2.42
C PRO A 16 10.97 6.07 3.30
N GLU A 17 11.64 7.19 3.01
CA GLU A 17 11.22 8.50 3.49
C GLU A 17 9.87 8.89 2.87
N VAL A 18 9.03 9.57 3.65
CA VAL A 18 7.70 10.03 3.20
C VAL A 18 7.86 11.34 2.43
N THR A 19 8.21 11.23 1.15
CA THR A 19 8.30 12.36 0.21
C THR A 19 7.11 12.37 -0.76
N ILE A 20 7.08 13.32 -1.70
CA ILE A 20 6.05 13.36 -2.74
C ILE A 20 6.10 12.09 -3.61
N ASP A 21 7.30 11.64 -3.97
CA ASP A 21 7.49 10.44 -4.79
C ASP A 21 6.93 9.18 -4.11
N PHE A 22 7.02 9.10 -2.78
CA PHE A 22 6.41 8.02 -2.01
C PHE A 22 4.90 7.97 -2.22
N TRP A 23 4.20 9.11 -2.10
CA TRP A 23 2.75 9.14 -2.29
C TRP A 23 2.36 8.85 -3.74
N LEU A 24 3.16 9.31 -4.70
CA LEU A 24 2.91 9.11 -6.12
C LEU A 24 3.05 7.64 -6.54
N ILE A 25 4.17 6.98 -6.21
CA ILE A 25 4.31 5.54 -6.52
C ILE A 25 3.25 4.74 -5.76
N LYS A 26 2.99 5.08 -4.50
CA LYS A 26 1.99 4.36 -3.72
C LYS A 26 0.62 4.43 -4.38
N LEU A 27 0.19 5.62 -4.81
CA LEU A 27 -1.10 5.79 -5.48
C LEU A 27 -1.16 4.95 -6.76
N MET A 28 -0.10 4.96 -7.56
CA MET A 28 -0.01 4.10 -8.75
C MET A 28 -0.04 2.61 -8.41
N ALA A 29 0.69 2.18 -7.38
CA ALA A 29 0.73 0.80 -6.93
C ALA A 29 -0.63 0.30 -6.47
N VAL A 30 -1.37 1.15 -5.75
CA VAL A 30 -2.76 0.90 -5.36
C VAL A 30 -3.63 0.69 -6.61
N THR A 31 -3.56 1.59 -7.59
CA THR A 31 -4.39 1.46 -8.80
C THR A 31 -4.03 0.22 -9.62
N VAL A 32 -2.75 -0.14 -9.73
CA VAL A 32 -2.32 -1.41 -10.36
C VAL A 32 -2.82 -2.62 -9.62
N GLY A 33 -2.80 -2.59 -8.29
CA GLY A 33 -3.25 -3.70 -7.46
C GLY A 33 -4.65 -4.16 -7.84
N GLU A 34 -5.56 -3.19 -7.99
CA GLU A 34 -6.95 -3.41 -8.37
C GLU A 34 -7.04 -4.00 -9.78
N THR A 35 -6.52 -3.26 -10.77
CA THR A 35 -6.70 -3.65 -12.18
C THR A 35 -5.96 -4.94 -12.54
N ALA A 36 -4.85 -5.26 -11.86
CA ALA A 36 -4.12 -6.49 -12.05
C ALA A 36 -4.81 -7.68 -11.38
N ALA A 37 -5.44 -7.50 -10.21
CA ALA A 37 -6.26 -8.54 -9.60
C ALA A 37 -7.41 -8.95 -10.53
N ASP A 38 -8.17 -7.96 -11.04
CA ASP A 38 -9.25 -8.17 -12.00
C ASP A 38 -8.77 -8.89 -13.27
N TYR A 39 -7.65 -8.42 -13.83
CA TYR A 39 -7.09 -9.01 -15.04
C TYR A 39 -6.74 -10.49 -14.84
N LEU A 40 -6.05 -10.82 -13.74
CA LEU A 40 -5.64 -12.18 -13.44
C LEU A 40 -6.84 -13.09 -13.15
N ALA A 41 -7.85 -12.59 -12.43
CA ALA A 41 -9.03 -13.35 -12.04
C ALA A 41 -9.98 -13.60 -13.22
N VAL A 42 -10.31 -12.54 -13.97
CA VAL A 42 -11.37 -12.55 -15.00
C VAL A 42 -10.80 -12.85 -16.37
N ASN A 43 -9.80 -12.09 -16.83
CA ASN A 43 -9.36 -12.16 -18.24
C ASN A 43 -8.42 -13.33 -18.52
N LEU A 44 -7.57 -13.69 -17.57
CA LEU A 44 -6.72 -14.88 -17.67
C LEU A 44 -7.48 -16.18 -17.42
N GLY A 45 -8.72 -16.09 -16.93
CA GLY A 45 -9.61 -17.23 -16.72
C GLY A 45 -9.14 -18.20 -15.64
N TRP A 46 -8.19 -17.78 -14.79
CA TRP A 46 -7.70 -18.60 -13.67
C TRP A 46 -8.73 -18.70 -12.54
N GLY A 47 -9.67 -17.74 -12.49
CA GLY A 47 -10.62 -17.60 -11.40
C GLY A 47 -9.98 -16.99 -10.15
N LEU A 48 -10.81 -16.43 -9.28
CA LEU A 48 -10.39 -15.73 -8.06
C LEU A 48 -9.54 -16.63 -7.15
N THR A 49 -9.92 -17.89 -6.94
CA THR A 49 -9.24 -18.79 -5.99
C THR A 49 -7.82 -19.16 -6.43
N ALA A 50 -7.63 -19.57 -7.68
CA ALA A 50 -6.31 -19.97 -8.17
C ALA A 50 -5.37 -18.75 -8.23
N THR A 51 -5.90 -17.62 -8.71
CA THR A 51 -5.17 -16.34 -8.75
C THR A 51 -4.73 -15.91 -7.35
N SER A 52 -5.64 -15.97 -6.37
CA SER A 52 -5.34 -15.66 -4.96
C SER A 52 -4.19 -16.52 -4.42
N LEU A 53 -4.22 -17.83 -4.66
CA LEU A 53 -3.18 -18.75 -4.17
C LEU A 53 -1.81 -18.47 -4.82
N ILE A 54 -1.77 -18.30 -6.14
CA ILE A 54 -0.54 -18.02 -6.88
C ILE A 54 0.06 -16.68 -6.44
N MET A 55 -0.75 -15.62 -6.42
CA MET A 55 -0.29 -14.29 -6.05
C MET A 55 0.12 -14.20 -4.58
N THR A 56 -0.55 -14.92 -3.69
CA THR A 56 -0.13 -15.05 -2.29
C THR A 56 1.22 -15.73 -2.17
N ALA A 57 1.47 -16.82 -2.92
CA ALA A 57 2.78 -17.48 -2.92
C ALA A 57 3.89 -16.55 -3.43
N VAL A 58 3.64 -15.80 -4.51
CA VAL A 58 4.58 -14.81 -5.04
C VAL A 58 4.84 -13.68 -4.02
N LEU A 59 3.79 -13.21 -3.34
CA LEU A 59 3.90 -12.23 -2.27
C LEU A 59 4.78 -12.73 -1.12
N LEU A 60 4.59 -13.97 -0.66
CA LEU A 60 5.40 -14.54 0.42
C LEU A 60 6.89 -14.57 0.05
N VAL A 61 7.22 -14.89 -1.21
CA VAL A 61 8.60 -14.83 -1.71
C VAL A 61 9.13 -13.40 -1.71
N ALA A 62 8.36 -12.43 -2.21
CA ALA A 62 8.78 -11.03 -2.25
C ALA A 62 8.98 -10.44 -0.84
N ILE A 63 8.10 -10.80 0.10
CA ILE A 63 8.22 -10.42 1.51
C ILE A 63 9.45 -11.08 2.13
N ALA A 64 9.71 -12.36 1.89
CA ALA A 64 10.94 -13.02 2.36
C ALA A 64 12.21 -12.32 1.82
N ILE A 65 12.21 -11.91 0.54
CA ILE A 65 13.29 -11.11 -0.04
C ILE A 65 13.40 -9.77 0.69
N GLN A 66 12.30 -9.08 0.97
CA GLN A 66 12.30 -7.81 1.68
C GLN A 66 12.86 -7.95 3.10
N PHE A 67 12.44 -8.96 3.87
CA PHE A 67 12.95 -9.25 5.20
C PHE A 67 14.46 -9.59 5.20
N SER A 68 14.99 -10.12 4.10
CA SER A 68 16.43 -10.35 3.95
C SER A 68 17.24 -9.06 3.82
N ARG A 69 16.60 -7.94 3.44
CA ARG A 69 17.24 -6.63 3.28
C ARG A 69 17.20 -5.88 4.61
N LYS A 70 18.38 -5.73 5.24
CA LYS A 70 18.54 -4.96 6.50
C LYS A 70 18.54 -3.44 6.32
N ARG A 71 18.21 -2.94 5.12
CA ARG A 71 18.15 -1.52 4.76
C ARG A 71 17.08 -1.33 3.69
N TYR A 72 16.58 -0.10 3.54
CA TYR A 72 15.66 0.24 2.46
C TYR A 72 16.32 -0.02 1.09
N VAL A 73 15.66 -0.87 0.29
CA VAL A 73 16.01 -1.15 -1.10
C VAL A 73 14.76 -0.86 -1.95
N PRO A 74 14.76 0.20 -2.78
CA PRO A 74 13.55 0.68 -3.44
C PRO A 74 12.79 -0.39 -4.21
N TRP A 75 13.49 -1.16 -5.06
CA TRP A 75 12.83 -2.16 -5.90
C TRP A 75 12.18 -3.28 -5.11
N SER A 76 12.81 -3.78 -4.03
CA SER A 76 12.24 -4.89 -3.25
C SER A 76 11.05 -4.44 -2.42
N TYR A 77 11.14 -3.24 -1.85
CA TYR A 77 10.06 -2.64 -1.08
C TYR A 77 8.83 -2.36 -1.96
N TRP A 78 9.03 -1.71 -3.11
CA TRP A 78 7.90 -1.37 -4.00
C TRP A 78 7.32 -2.61 -4.68
N LEU A 79 8.13 -3.62 -5.00
CA LEU A 79 7.63 -4.91 -5.44
C LEU A 79 6.72 -5.55 -4.40
N ALA A 80 7.13 -5.56 -3.12
CA ALA A 80 6.29 -6.07 -2.04
C ALA A 80 4.99 -5.26 -1.89
N VAL A 81 5.04 -3.93 -1.98
CA VAL A 81 3.83 -3.08 -1.93
C VAL A 81 2.88 -3.38 -3.08
N VAL A 82 3.37 -3.50 -4.31
CA VAL A 82 2.53 -3.84 -5.48
C VAL A 82 1.93 -5.25 -5.31
N LEU A 83 2.70 -6.24 -4.89
CA LEU A 83 2.17 -7.58 -4.69
C LEU A 83 1.16 -7.66 -3.53
N ILE A 84 1.38 -6.92 -2.44
CA ILE A 84 0.38 -6.80 -1.37
C ILE A 84 -0.88 -6.14 -1.91
N SER A 85 -0.75 -5.16 -2.79
CA SER A 85 -1.93 -4.51 -3.36
C SER A 85 -2.83 -5.45 -4.13
N VAL A 86 -2.25 -6.30 -4.98
CA VAL A 86 -2.98 -7.34 -5.72
C VAL A 86 -3.59 -8.36 -4.78
N VAL A 87 -2.80 -8.90 -3.83
CA VAL A 87 -3.30 -9.91 -2.89
C VAL A 87 -4.37 -9.35 -1.96
N GLY A 88 -4.25 -8.08 -1.54
CA GLY A 88 -5.21 -7.41 -0.69
C GLY A 88 -6.59 -7.27 -1.34
N THR A 89 -6.63 -6.91 -2.63
CA THR A 89 -7.83 -6.95 -3.48
C THR A 89 -8.40 -8.36 -3.54
N LEU A 90 -7.59 -9.33 -4.00
CA LEU A 90 -8.02 -10.71 -4.16
C LEU A 90 -8.57 -11.35 -2.88
N ILE A 91 -8.03 -11.03 -1.71
CA ILE A 91 -8.59 -11.51 -0.42
C ILE A 91 -10.01 -10.97 -0.22
N THR A 92 -10.23 -9.70 -0.56
CA THR A 92 -11.53 -9.04 -0.42
C THR A 92 -12.53 -9.64 -1.39
N ASP A 93 -12.20 -9.69 -2.68
CA ASP A 93 -13.09 -10.21 -3.73
C ASP A 93 -13.41 -11.67 -3.49
N ASN A 94 -12.44 -12.47 -3.05
CA ASN A 94 -12.68 -13.87 -2.73
C ASN A 94 -13.67 -14.02 -1.55
N LEU A 95 -13.64 -13.12 -0.55
CA LEU A 95 -14.63 -13.11 0.53
C LEU A 95 -16.02 -12.68 0.05
N VAL A 96 -16.10 -11.68 -0.82
CA VAL A 96 -17.38 -11.12 -1.28
C VAL A 96 -18.01 -11.99 -2.37
N ASP A 97 -17.27 -12.26 -3.44
CA ASP A 97 -17.78 -12.89 -4.66
C ASP A 97 -17.84 -14.41 -4.56
N ASN A 98 -16.83 -15.05 -3.97
CA ASN A 98 -16.79 -16.51 -3.85
C ASN A 98 -17.47 -17.02 -2.57
N PHE A 99 -17.25 -16.35 -1.44
CA PHE A 99 -17.82 -16.76 -0.15
C PHE A 99 -19.13 -16.06 0.20
N GLY A 100 -19.57 -15.07 -0.58
CA GLY A 100 -20.86 -14.39 -0.39
C GLY A 100 -20.94 -13.53 0.87
N VAL A 101 -19.80 -13.10 1.42
CA VAL A 101 -19.77 -12.22 2.59
C VAL A 101 -20.11 -10.80 2.15
N THR A 102 -21.01 -10.13 2.85
CA THR A 102 -21.39 -8.75 2.47
C THR A 102 -20.23 -7.78 2.62
N LEU A 103 -20.17 -6.76 1.73
CA LEU A 103 -19.17 -5.69 1.76
C LEU A 103 -19.12 -4.96 3.11
N GLU A 104 -20.27 -4.79 3.78
CA GLU A 104 -20.35 -4.21 5.12
C GLU A 104 -19.60 -5.06 6.14
N THR A 105 -19.80 -6.39 6.10
CA THR A 105 -19.17 -7.33 7.02
C THR A 105 -17.67 -7.42 6.79
N THR A 106 -17.22 -7.46 5.53
CA THR A 106 -15.78 -7.47 5.20
C THR A 106 -15.11 -6.16 5.61
N THR A 107 -15.73 -5.01 5.34
CA THR A 107 -15.22 -3.69 5.75
C THR A 107 -15.09 -3.58 7.27
N ILE A 108 -16.10 -4.00 8.03
CA ILE A 108 -16.04 -4.02 9.50
C ILE A 108 -14.96 -5.00 9.99
N GLY A 109 -14.90 -6.20 9.41
CA GLY A 109 -13.90 -7.21 9.75
C GLY A 109 -12.47 -6.72 9.55
N PHE A 110 -12.15 -6.13 8.39
CA PHE A 110 -10.83 -5.57 8.11
C PHE A 110 -10.53 -4.34 8.97
N SER A 111 -11.54 -3.51 9.28
CA SER A 111 -11.38 -2.39 10.21
C SER A 111 -10.96 -2.86 11.60
N ILE A 112 -11.62 -3.91 12.12
CA ILE A 112 -11.28 -4.52 13.41
C ILE A 112 -9.89 -5.16 13.35
N ALA A 113 -9.56 -5.88 12.29
CA ALA A 113 -8.24 -6.52 12.11
C ALA A 113 -7.10 -5.49 12.05
N LEU A 114 -7.31 -4.39 11.32
CA LEU A 114 -6.36 -3.28 11.22
C LEU A 114 -6.19 -2.58 12.58
N ALA A 115 -7.30 -2.28 13.27
CA ALA A 115 -7.27 -1.68 14.59
C ALA A 115 -6.54 -2.58 15.61
N ALA A 116 -6.85 -3.88 15.61
CA ALA A 116 -6.15 -4.86 16.45
C ALA A 116 -4.66 -4.90 16.14
N THR A 117 -4.26 -4.84 14.87
CA THR A 117 -2.86 -4.79 14.46
C THR A 117 -2.16 -3.55 15.03
N PHE A 118 -2.77 -2.36 14.96
CA PHE A 118 -2.21 -1.15 15.56
C PHE A 118 -2.14 -1.21 17.09
N VAL A 119 -3.18 -1.73 17.75
CA VAL A 119 -3.21 -1.85 19.22
C VAL A 119 -2.13 -2.81 19.71
N ILE A 120 -1.99 -3.97 19.06
CA ILE A 120 -0.96 -4.95 19.40
C ILE A 120 0.43 -4.37 19.10
N TRP A 121 0.63 -3.74 17.94
CA TRP A 121 1.91 -3.11 17.62
C TRP A 121 2.29 -2.03 18.65
N PHE A 122 1.35 -1.14 19.00
CA PHE A 122 1.59 -0.10 19.98
C PHE A 122 1.84 -0.66 21.39
N SER A 123 1.20 -1.76 21.78
CA SER A 123 1.43 -2.35 23.11
C SER A 123 2.85 -2.90 23.26
N PHE A 124 3.41 -3.50 22.20
CA PHE A 124 4.76 -4.06 22.18
C PHE A 124 5.85 -3.02 21.93
N GLU A 125 5.65 -2.09 20.99
CA GLU A 125 6.71 -1.19 20.51
C GLU A 125 6.56 0.24 21.01
N ARG A 126 5.40 0.59 21.58
CA ARG A 126 5.05 1.94 22.10
C ARG A 126 5.21 3.07 21.08
N THR A 127 5.30 2.72 19.79
CA THR A 127 5.37 3.65 18.66
C THR A 127 4.74 3.01 17.42
N LEU A 128 4.05 3.83 16.64
CA LEU A 128 3.54 3.49 15.30
C LEU A 128 4.34 4.22 14.20
N SER A 129 5.52 4.73 14.55
CA SER A 129 6.36 5.49 13.63
C SER A 129 7.05 4.61 12.60
N ILE A 130 6.82 4.93 11.34
CA ILE A 130 7.46 4.27 10.19
C ILE A 130 8.95 4.62 10.00
N HIS A 131 9.45 5.64 10.72
CA HIS A 131 10.86 6.02 10.68
C HIS A 131 11.75 5.11 11.54
N THR A 132 11.14 4.18 12.29
CA THR A 132 11.84 3.37 13.29
C THR A 132 11.70 1.87 13.03
N ILE A 133 11.53 1.48 11.76
CA ILE A 133 11.37 0.08 11.33
C ILE A 133 12.75 -0.51 11.04
N PHE A 134 13.46 -0.85 12.10
CA PHE A 134 14.79 -1.48 12.05
C PHE A 134 14.80 -2.94 12.56
N THR A 135 13.78 -3.36 13.32
CA THR A 135 13.64 -4.74 13.82
C THR A 135 12.69 -5.56 12.97
N THR A 136 12.92 -6.87 12.90
CA THR A 136 12.02 -7.83 12.22
C THR A 136 10.59 -7.78 12.79
N ARG A 137 10.45 -7.60 14.11
CA ARG A 137 9.13 -7.53 14.75
C ARG A 137 8.33 -6.32 14.26
N ARG A 138 8.94 -5.13 14.23
CA ARG A 138 8.30 -3.90 13.70
C ARG A 138 7.95 -4.04 12.23
N GLU A 139 8.82 -4.67 11.46
CA GLU A 139 8.59 -4.92 10.05
C GLU A 139 7.40 -5.88 9.81
N ILE A 140 7.22 -6.92 10.64
CA ILE A 140 6.04 -7.79 10.58
C ILE A 140 4.75 -6.99 10.84
N PHE A 141 4.69 -6.19 11.92
CA PHE A 141 3.52 -5.36 12.20
C PHE A 141 3.23 -4.36 11.09
N TYR A 142 4.28 -3.78 10.52
CA TYR A 142 4.17 -2.85 9.41
C TYR A 142 3.55 -3.52 8.17
N TRP A 143 4.07 -4.67 7.74
CA TRP A 143 3.53 -5.38 6.58
C TRP A 143 2.13 -5.94 6.80
N LEU A 144 1.80 -6.37 8.03
CA LEU A 144 0.43 -6.75 8.39
C LEU A 144 -0.53 -5.56 8.35
N ALA A 145 -0.13 -4.41 8.88
CA ALA A 145 -0.93 -3.19 8.84
C ALA A 145 -1.17 -2.76 7.39
N ILE A 146 -0.15 -2.85 6.52
CA ILE A 146 -0.29 -2.62 5.09
C ILE A 146 -1.30 -3.61 4.50
N LEU A 147 -1.13 -4.92 4.67
CA LEU A 147 -2.05 -5.92 4.11
C LEU A 147 -3.51 -5.65 4.47
N PHE A 148 -3.81 -5.44 5.75
CA PHE A 148 -5.18 -5.13 6.18
C PHE A 148 -5.68 -3.78 5.69
N THR A 149 -4.79 -2.79 5.55
CA THR A 149 -5.15 -1.51 4.93
C THR A 149 -5.56 -1.70 3.48
N PHE A 150 -4.85 -2.56 2.73
CA PHE A 150 -5.14 -2.82 1.32
C PHE A 150 -6.50 -3.51 1.16
N SER A 151 -6.78 -4.57 1.93
CA SER A 151 -8.08 -5.25 1.91
C SER A 151 -9.23 -4.38 2.45
N LEU A 152 -8.98 -3.61 3.51
CA LEU A 152 -9.97 -2.64 4.02
C LEU A 152 -10.31 -1.60 2.95
N GLY A 153 -9.31 -1.09 2.22
CA GLY A 153 -9.56 -0.04 1.25
C GLY A 153 -10.25 -0.52 -0.02
N THR A 154 -10.04 -1.78 -0.46
CA THR A 154 -10.87 -2.36 -1.54
C THR A 154 -12.32 -2.47 -1.05
N SER A 155 -12.57 -3.20 0.04
CA SER A 155 -13.93 -3.38 0.58
C SER A 155 -14.66 -2.05 0.88
N ALA A 156 -13.98 -1.07 1.46
CA ALA A 156 -14.57 0.25 1.72
C ALA A 156 -14.80 1.07 0.44
N GLY A 157 -13.94 0.92 -0.57
CA GLY A 157 -14.11 1.55 -1.88
C GLY A 157 -15.38 1.04 -2.55
N ASP A 158 -15.52 -0.28 -2.65
CA ASP A 158 -16.64 -0.95 -3.33
C ASP A 158 -17.93 -0.76 -2.55
N LEU A 159 -17.88 -0.79 -1.21
CA LEU A 159 -19.03 -0.48 -0.36
C LEU A 159 -19.60 0.91 -0.67
N VAL A 160 -18.74 1.92 -0.80
CA VAL A 160 -19.17 3.30 -1.07
C VAL A 160 -19.59 3.46 -2.54
N ALA A 161 -18.84 2.89 -3.48
CA ALA A 161 -19.11 3.03 -4.91
C ALA A 161 -20.35 2.25 -5.35
N GLU A 162 -20.46 0.98 -4.95
CA GLU A 162 -21.45 0.04 -5.48
C GLU A 162 -22.65 -0.10 -4.55
N THR A 163 -22.42 -0.32 -3.24
CA THR A 163 -23.54 -0.54 -2.29
C THR A 163 -24.28 0.76 -1.98
N PHE A 164 -23.56 1.86 -1.77
CA PHE A 164 -24.18 3.18 -1.59
C PHE A 164 -24.50 3.89 -2.90
N GLY A 165 -24.08 3.33 -4.05
CA GLY A 165 -24.45 3.82 -5.38
C GLY A 165 -23.88 5.19 -5.74
N LEU A 166 -22.77 5.61 -5.10
CA LEU A 166 -22.10 6.88 -5.43
C LEU A 166 -21.36 6.80 -6.78
N GLY A 167 -20.98 5.60 -7.21
CA GLY A 167 -20.17 5.36 -8.40
C GLY A 167 -18.68 5.70 -8.18
N TYR A 168 -17.82 5.09 -8.99
CA TYR A 168 -16.36 5.13 -8.80
C TYR A 168 -15.76 6.54 -8.78
N PHE A 169 -16.23 7.44 -9.67
CA PHE A 169 -15.71 8.81 -9.74
C PHE A 169 -16.03 9.62 -8.47
N ALA A 170 -17.28 9.61 -8.01
CA ALA A 170 -17.68 10.38 -6.82
C ALA A 170 -17.02 9.83 -5.56
N THR A 171 -16.91 8.50 -5.45
CA THR A 171 -16.18 7.83 -4.36
C THR A 171 -14.71 8.24 -4.33
N GLY A 172 -14.02 8.20 -5.47
CA GLY A 172 -12.61 8.62 -5.58
C GLY A 172 -12.38 10.08 -5.18
N ILE A 173 -13.25 10.99 -5.63
CA ILE A 173 -13.20 12.41 -5.24
C ILE A 173 -13.50 12.57 -3.74
N GLY A 174 -14.48 11.85 -3.21
CA GLY A 174 -14.84 11.89 -1.79
C GLY A 174 -13.65 11.51 -0.89
N PHE A 175 -13.01 10.38 -1.15
CA PHE A 175 -11.80 9.98 -0.42
C PHE A 175 -10.65 10.98 -0.61
N GLY A 176 -10.53 11.58 -1.81
CA GLY A 176 -9.51 12.58 -2.12
C GLY A 176 -9.66 13.84 -1.27
N LEU A 177 -10.89 14.32 -1.11
CA LEU A 177 -11.20 15.47 -0.26
C LEU A 177 -10.87 15.19 1.21
N VAL A 178 -11.13 13.97 1.70
CA VAL A 178 -10.77 13.59 3.08
C VAL A 178 -9.25 13.54 3.25
N ILE A 179 -8.50 13.04 2.27
CA ILE A 179 -7.03 13.06 2.31
C ILE A 179 -6.50 14.49 2.32
N VAL A 180 -7.08 15.39 1.51
CA VAL A 180 -6.73 16.83 1.53
C VAL A 180 -7.03 17.44 2.90
N ALA A 181 -8.17 17.10 3.52
CA ALA A 181 -8.50 17.57 4.87
C ALA A 181 -7.48 17.07 5.92
N ILE A 182 -7.01 15.83 5.81
CA ILE A 182 -5.95 15.29 6.68
C ILE A 182 -4.61 16.01 6.44
N ALA A 183 -4.27 16.30 5.19
CA ALA A 183 -3.08 17.07 4.88
C ALA A 183 -3.16 18.49 5.48
N LEU A 184 -4.32 19.15 5.40
CA LEU A 184 -4.56 20.44 6.06
C LEU A 184 -4.47 20.32 7.59
N ALA A 185 -5.04 19.26 8.19
CA ALA A 185 -4.88 18.97 9.62
C ALA A 185 -3.42 18.87 10.05
N TYR A 186 -2.58 18.28 9.21
CA TYR A 186 -1.14 18.16 9.46
C TYR A 186 -0.40 19.50 9.29
N TYR A 187 -0.54 20.16 8.13
CA TYR A 187 0.25 21.35 7.81
C TYR A 187 -0.23 22.62 8.50
N VAL A 188 -1.54 22.77 8.73
CA VAL A 188 -2.14 23.97 9.32
C VAL A 188 -2.29 23.81 10.82
N PHE A 189 -2.89 22.69 11.25
CA PHE A 189 -3.25 22.47 12.66
C PHE A 189 -2.18 21.71 13.45
N ARG A 190 -1.09 21.27 12.81
CA ARG A 190 0.05 20.55 13.42
C ARG A 190 -0.40 19.33 14.23
N VAL A 191 -1.43 18.64 13.76
CA VAL A 191 -1.89 17.37 14.32
C VAL A 191 -0.76 16.33 14.22
N ASN A 192 -0.76 15.34 15.11
CA ASN A 192 0.27 14.30 15.20
C ASN A 192 0.53 13.65 13.82
N GLY A 193 1.76 13.80 13.32
CA GLY A 193 2.16 13.31 12.00
C GLY A 193 2.02 11.80 11.80
N ILE A 194 2.17 10.99 12.86
CA ILE A 194 1.99 9.54 12.78
C ILE A 194 0.52 9.19 12.49
N VAL A 195 -0.41 9.88 13.17
CA VAL A 195 -1.85 9.67 12.98
C VAL A 195 -2.27 10.15 11.59
N CYS A 196 -1.85 11.35 11.19
CA CYS A 196 -2.12 11.89 9.85
C CYS A 196 -1.55 10.97 8.76
N PHE A 197 -0.35 10.44 8.95
CA PHE A 197 0.26 9.49 8.02
C PHE A 197 -0.60 8.24 7.87
N TRP A 198 -0.97 7.57 8.96
CA TRP A 198 -1.74 6.32 8.87
C TRP A 198 -3.14 6.56 8.30
N LEU A 199 -3.82 7.65 8.66
CA LEU A 199 -5.13 7.98 8.09
C LEU A 199 -5.05 8.26 6.59
N ALA A 200 -4.11 9.10 6.15
CA ALA A 200 -3.87 9.32 4.73
C ALA A 200 -3.46 8.02 4.03
N TYR A 201 -2.62 7.22 4.67
CA TYR A 201 -2.16 5.95 4.14
C TYR A 201 -3.34 4.99 3.92
N ILE A 202 -4.28 4.92 4.86
CA ILE A 202 -5.47 4.07 4.75
C ILE A 202 -6.37 4.56 3.62
N LEU A 203 -6.69 5.85 3.60
CA LEU A 203 -7.67 6.41 2.65
C LEU A 203 -7.16 6.52 1.21
N THR A 204 -5.85 6.56 0.99
CA THR A 204 -5.30 6.47 -0.38
C THR A 204 -5.62 5.15 -1.07
N ARG A 205 -5.91 4.07 -0.32
CA ARG A 205 -6.27 2.78 -0.91
C ARG A 205 -7.65 2.82 -1.59
N PRO A 206 -8.76 3.11 -0.89
CA PRO A 206 -10.07 3.17 -1.55
C PRO A 206 -10.09 4.22 -2.66
N LEU A 207 -9.38 5.33 -2.50
CA LEU A 207 -9.22 6.31 -3.58
C LEU A 207 -8.64 5.68 -4.85
N GLY A 208 -7.51 4.98 -4.74
CA GLY A 208 -6.85 4.45 -5.92
C GLY A 208 -7.51 3.19 -6.48
N ALA A 209 -8.23 2.42 -5.66
CA ALA A 209 -9.12 1.35 -6.11
C ALA A 209 -10.26 1.94 -6.97
N SER A 210 -10.99 2.94 -6.44
CA SER A 210 -12.04 3.62 -7.22
C SER A 210 -11.53 4.25 -8.52
N PHE A 211 -10.32 4.81 -8.56
CA PHE A 211 -9.74 5.26 -9.83
C PHE A 211 -9.33 4.11 -10.75
N GLY A 212 -8.88 2.98 -10.20
CA GLY A 212 -8.63 1.75 -10.95
C GLY A 212 -9.89 1.28 -11.65
N ASP A 213 -10.98 1.11 -10.90
CA ASP A 213 -12.27 0.67 -11.43
C ASP A 213 -12.86 1.66 -12.41
N LEU A 214 -12.78 2.96 -12.09
CA LEU A 214 -13.22 4.00 -13.01
C LEU A 214 -12.50 3.90 -14.37
N LEU A 215 -11.21 3.55 -14.40
CA LEU A 215 -10.46 3.43 -15.64
C LEU A 215 -10.72 2.08 -16.34
N SER A 216 -10.76 0.99 -15.58
CA SER A 216 -10.78 -0.39 -16.11
C SER A 216 -12.17 -0.89 -16.46
N GLN A 217 -13.18 -0.61 -15.63
CA GLN A 217 -14.50 -1.23 -15.70
C GLN A 217 -15.29 -0.78 -16.93
N PRO A 218 -16.21 -1.61 -17.45
CA PRO A 218 -17.12 -1.22 -18.53
C PRO A 218 -17.98 -0.01 -18.18
N VAL A 219 -18.38 0.74 -19.22
CA VAL A 219 -19.25 1.92 -19.08
C VAL A 219 -20.60 1.57 -18.44
N GLU A 220 -21.08 0.35 -18.64
CA GLU A 220 -22.33 -0.15 -18.04
C GLU A 220 -22.27 -0.21 -16.50
N TYR A 221 -21.08 -0.38 -15.92
CA TYR A 221 -20.83 -0.39 -14.48
C TYR A 221 -20.30 0.95 -13.96
N GLY A 222 -20.28 2.01 -14.78
CA GLY A 222 -19.82 3.34 -14.38
C GLY A 222 -18.32 3.59 -14.55
N GLY A 223 -17.60 2.70 -15.25
CA GLY A 223 -16.21 2.91 -15.65
C GLY A 223 -16.06 3.61 -17.02
N LEU A 224 -14.81 3.84 -17.45
CA LEU A 224 -14.46 4.47 -18.73
C LEU A 224 -14.21 3.44 -19.84
N GLY A 225 -14.10 2.15 -19.50
CA GLY A 225 -13.95 1.07 -20.47
C GLY A 225 -12.58 0.99 -21.15
N PHE A 226 -11.51 1.53 -20.54
CA PHE A 226 -10.15 1.34 -21.09
C PHE A 226 -9.68 -0.12 -20.98
N GLY A 227 -10.34 -0.91 -20.15
CA GLY A 227 -10.03 -2.32 -19.93
C GLY A 227 -8.88 -2.51 -18.96
N THR A 228 -8.88 -3.67 -18.31
CA THR A 228 -7.90 -4.03 -17.27
C THR A 228 -6.48 -4.17 -17.81
N ILE A 229 -6.31 -4.62 -19.06
CA ILE A 229 -4.99 -4.82 -19.69
C ILE A 229 -4.26 -3.50 -19.90
N VAL A 230 -4.88 -2.57 -20.62
CA VAL A 230 -4.26 -1.29 -20.99
C VAL A 230 -3.97 -0.47 -19.75
N THR A 231 -4.91 -0.44 -18.82
CA THR A 231 -4.78 0.27 -17.54
C THR A 231 -3.62 -0.32 -16.71
N SER A 232 -3.61 -1.63 -16.49
CA SER A 232 -2.55 -2.29 -15.70
C SER A 232 -1.16 -2.09 -16.31
N LEU A 233 -1.02 -2.24 -17.64
CA LEU A 233 0.27 -2.09 -18.31
C LEU A 233 0.80 -0.66 -18.22
N MET A 234 -0.06 0.34 -18.41
CA MET A 234 0.30 1.75 -18.32
C MET A 234 0.86 2.10 -16.93
N PHE A 235 0.16 1.70 -15.88
CA PHE A 235 0.63 1.98 -14.52
C PHE A 235 1.84 1.13 -14.12
N LEU A 236 1.94 -0.13 -14.57
CA LEU A 236 3.14 -0.96 -14.32
C LEU A 236 4.40 -0.33 -14.95
N VAL A 237 4.30 0.19 -16.17
CA VAL A 237 5.40 0.92 -16.82
C VAL A 237 5.76 2.19 -16.03
N ALA A 238 4.76 2.96 -15.58
CA ALA A 238 5.00 4.14 -14.75
C ALA A 238 5.70 3.78 -13.43
N ILE A 239 5.24 2.74 -12.72
CA ILE A 239 5.87 2.25 -11.48
C ILE A 239 7.31 1.81 -11.78
N ALA A 240 7.55 1.05 -12.84
CA ALA A 240 8.89 0.59 -13.20
C ALA A 240 9.85 1.75 -13.45
N LEU A 241 9.40 2.80 -14.14
CA LEU A 241 10.19 4.01 -14.39
C LEU A 241 10.53 4.75 -13.09
N ILE A 242 9.56 4.94 -12.19
CA ILE A 242 9.81 5.67 -10.94
C ILE A 242 10.67 4.82 -9.98
N VAL A 243 10.46 3.50 -9.93
CA VAL A 243 11.31 2.59 -9.16
C VAL A 243 12.74 2.59 -9.70
N ALA A 244 12.92 2.62 -11.02
CA ALA A 244 14.24 2.77 -11.63
C ALA A 244 14.87 4.11 -11.23
N TYR A 245 14.15 5.22 -11.37
CA TYR A 245 14.59 6.55 -10.94
C TYR A 245 15.01 6.58 -9.46
N MET A 246 14.17 6.07 -8.56
CA MET A 246 14.48 5.96 -7.13
C MET A 246 15.71 5.09 -6.87
N THR A 247 15.88 4.00 -7.62
CA THR A 247 17.04 3.10 -7.47
C THR A 247 18.33 3.78 -7.90
N PHE A 248 18.30 4.57 -8.98
CA PHE A 248 19.46 5.38 -9.41
C PHE A 248 19.76 6.50 -8.41
N MET A 249 18.75 7.25 -7.96
CA MET A 249 18.94 8.36 -7.01
C MET A 249 19.42 7.90 -5.63
N ASN A 250 18.92 6.76 -5.12
CA ASN A 250 19.40 6.20 -3.86
C ASN A 250 20.84 5.67 -3.97
N ARG A 251 21.27 5.26 -5.17
CA ARG A 251 22.66 4.86 -5.40
C ARG A 251 23.58 6.09 -5.29
N GLU A 252 23.18 7.24 -5.83
CA GLU A 252 23.95 8.48 -5.74
C GLU A 252 24.06 9.00 -4.30
N ARG A 253 22.97 8.99 -3.51
CA ARG A 253 23.00 9.34 -2.08
C ARG A 253 23.89 8.43 -1.22
N SER A 254 24.14 7.20 -1.66
CA SER A 254 25.07 6.27 -0.97
C SER A 254 26.54 6.45 -1.36
N VAL A 255 26.83 7.31 -2.35
CA VAL A 255 28.17 7.55 -2.89
C VAL A 255 28.72 8.92 -2.47
N GLU A 256 27.90 9.85 -2.00
CA GLU A 256 28.40 11.06 -1.32
C GLU A 256 29.03 10.70 0.02
N PRO A 257 30.35 10.91 0.22
CA PRO A 257 30.92 10.85 1.55
C PRO A 257 30.23 11.95 2.38
N MET A 258 29.82 11.62 3.60
CA MET A 258 29.52 12.64 4.60
C MET A 258 30.77 13.50 4.73
N LEU A 259 30.78 14.68 4.10
CA LEU A 259 31.74 15.71 4.43
C LEU A 259 31.49 16.05 5.89
N GLU A 260 32.48 15.68 6.73
CA GLU A 260 32.63 16.22 8.08
C GLU A 260 32.49 17.74 7.98
N ILE A 261 31.44 18.26 8.58
CA ILE A 261 31.34 19.68 8.88
C ILE A 261 31.94 19.80 10.29
N ASP A 262 33.17 20.31 10.34
CA ASP A 262 33.88 20.79 11.53
C ASP A 262 33.03 21.79 12.34
#